data_AF-A0A972L9P7-F1
#
_entry.id   AF-A0A972L9P7-F1
#
_cell.length_a   1.000
_cell.length_b   1.000
_cell.length_c   1.000
_cell.angle_alpha   90.00
_cell.angle_beta   90.00
_cell.angle_gamma   90.00
#
_symmetry.space_group_name_H-M   'P 1'
#
loop_
_entity.id
_entity.type
_entity.pdbx_description
1 polymer ?
#
loop_
_entity_poly.entity_id
_entity_poly.type
_entity_poly.pdbx_seq_one_letter_code
_entity_poly.pdbx_strand_id
1 'polypeptide(L)'
;MHICNHFKQMARYNLWADRLLLMHLEPVTDQQYRGDCGLFFKSIHGTLNHLLLGNSAWHGRLADKLFVFDGLDQELHHDRQILADALIAKSEAWIAFIDTLSEQRYSEILTYRTSKGAEVSLPIAPLLGHIFNHATHHRGQVSATISGFGHPVPEMDLVYWLLQAD
;
A
#
# COMPACT_ATOMS: atom_id res chain seq x y z
N MET A 1 -15.67 18.75 2.39
CA MET A 1 -15.00 17.57 2.99
C MET A 1 -13.77 18.08 3.73
N HIS A 2 -13.66 17.87 5.04
CA HIS A 2 -12.44 18.20 5.79
C HIS A 2 -11.31 17.25 5.37
N ILE A 3 -10.11 17.79 5.13
CA ILE A 3 -8.97 17.03 4.63
C ILE A 3 -8.57 15.88 5.56
N CYS A 4 -8.71 16.08 6.88
CA CYS A 4 -8.51 15.05 7.89
C CYS A 4 -9.46 13.86 7.69
N ASN A 5 -10.75 14.13 7.49
CA ASN A 5 -11.74 13.06 7.28
C ASN A 5 -11.50 12.32 5.97
N HIS A 6 -11.07 13.02 4.92
CA HIS A 6 -10.70 12.38 3.66
C HIS A 6 -9.57 11.35 3.85
N PHE A 7 -8.46 11.73 4.47
CA PHE A 7 -7.34 10.80 4.65
C PHE A 7 -7.64 9.69 5.68
N LYS A 8 -8.49 9.97 6.68
CA LYS A 8 -9.04 8.94 7.57
C LYS A 8 -9.86 7.88 6.83
N GLN A 9 -10.67 8.29 5.85
CA GLN A 9 -11.40 7.38 4.99
C GLN A 9 -10.44 6.61 4.07
N MET A 10 -9.50 7.30 3.42
CA MET A 10 -8.53 6.65 2.54
C MET A 10 -7.68 5.58 3.26
N ALA A 11 -7.27 5.82 4.50
CA ALA A 11 -6.51 4.84 5.29
C ALA A 11 -7.35 3.58 5.61
N ARG A 12 -8.61 3.76 6.03
CA ARG A 12 -9.53 2.66 6.34
C ARG A 12 -9.91 1.87 5.09
N TYR A 13 -10.17 2.57 3.98
CA TYR A 13 -10.38 1.99 2.66
C TYR A 13 -9.19 1.14 2.22
N ASN A 14 -7.95 1.62 2.40
CA ASN A 14 -6.76 0.87 2.02
C ASN A 14 -6.65 -0.46 2.77
N LEU A 15 -6.87 -0.45 4.09
CA LEU A 15 -6.91 -1.68 4.88
C LEU A 15 -7.98 -2.66 4.40
N TRP A 16 -9.19 -2.16 4.12
CA TRP A 16 -10.27 -2.99 3.57
C TRP A 16 -9.89 -3.60 2.23
N ALA A 17 -9.31 -2.81 1.31
CA ALA A 17 -8.91 -3.26 -0.01
C ALA A 17 -7.76 -4.28 0.06
N ASP A 18 -6.79 -4.09 0.97
CA ASP A 18 -5.71 -5.06 1.20
C ASP A 18 -6.26 -6.40 1.69
N ARG A 19 -7.18 -6.38 2.67
CA ARG A 19 -7.85 -7.60 3.16
C ARG A 19 -8.60 -8.30 2.04
N LEU A 20 -9.37 -7.54 1.24
CA LEU A 20 -10.15 -8.09 0.14
C LEU A 20 -9.27 -8.72 -0.93
N LEU A 21 -8.16 -8.07 -1.30
CA LEU A 21 -7.18 -8.62 -2.23
C LEU A 21 -6.56 -9.92 -1.70
N LEU A 22 -6.08 -9.92 -0.46
CA LEU A 22 -5.44 -11.09 0.15
C LEU A 22 -6.38 -12.29 0.19
N MET A 23 -7.67 -12.10 0.51
CA MET A 23 -8.66 -13.18 0.44
C MET A 23 -8.82 -13.76 -0.98
N HIS A 24 -8.78 -12.91 -2.01
CA HIS A 24 -8.88 -13.37 -3.40
C HIS A 24 -7.60 -14.00 -3.93
N LEU A 25 -6.49 -13.89 -3.19
CA LEU A 25 -5.27 -14.60 -3.51
C LEU A 25 -5.28 -16.04 -2.98
N GLU A 26 -6.08 -16.39 -1.98
CA GLU A 26 -6.16 -17.77 -1.43
C GLU A 26 -6.20 -18.89 -2.48
N PRO A 27 -7.05 -18.84 -3.53
CA PRO A 27 -7.09 -19.89 -4.56
C PRO A 27 -5.90 -19.83 -5.56
N VAL A 28 -5.11 -18.77 -5.56
CA VAL A 28 -3.93 -18.62 -6.43
C VAL A 28 -2.82 -19.55 -5.94
N THR A 29 -2.38 -20.45 -6.82
CA THR A 29 -1.34 -21.43 -6.49
C THR A 29 0.00 -20.75 -6.23
N ASP A 30 0.88 -21.44 -5.51
CA ASP A 30 2.23 -20.91 -5.25
C ASP A 30 3.00 -20.59 -6.53
N GLN A 31 2.87 -21.45 -7.54
CA GLN A 31 3.45 -21.25 -8.87
C GLN A 31 2.93 -19.98 -9.55
N GLN A 32 1.63 -19.71 -9.48
CA GLN A 32 1.02 -18.49 -10.03
C GLN A 32 1.45 -17.24 -9.25
N TYR A 33 1.52 -17.36 -7.92
CA TYR A 33 1.85 -16.26 -7.02
C TYR A 33 3.32 -15.80 -7.14
N ARG A 34 4.25 -16.75 -7.32
CA ARG A 34 5.70 -16.49 -7.44
C ARG A 34 6.18 -16.36 -8.89
N GLY A 35 5.48 -16.98 -9.84
CA GLY A 35 5.84 -16.97 -11.25
C GLY A 35 5.82 -15.58 -11.87
N ASP A 36 6.68 -15.38 -12.87
CA ASP A 36 6.68 -14.14 -13.66
C ASP A 36 5.38 -14.06 -14.48
N CYS A 37 4.65 -12.97 -14.27
CA CYS A 37 3.38 -12.65 -14.92
C CYS A 37 3.42 -11.29 -15.63
N GLY A 38 4.62 -10.76 -15.90
CA GLY A 38 4.81 -9.53 -16.65
C GLY A 38 4.52 -8.24 -15.86
N LEU A 39 4.38 -8.34 -14.54
CA LEU A 39 4.29 -7.17 -13.67
C LEU A 39 5.65 -6.46 -13.56
N PHE A 40 5.65 -5.19 -13.13
CA PHE A 40 6.90 -4.43 -12.95
C PHE A 40 7.86 -5.15 -11.98
N PHE A 41 7.33 -5.73 -10.90
CA PHE A 41 8.08 -6.56 -9.95
C PHE A 41 7.99 -8.06 -10.27
N LYS A 42 7.79 -8.38 -11.55
CA LYS A 42 7.69 -9.71 -12.17
C LYS A 42 6.47 -10.53 -11.74
N SER A 43 6.24 -10.71 -10.45
CA SER A 43 5.22 -11.59 -9.89
C SER A 43 4.27 -10.89 -8.93
N ILE A 44 3.20 -11.59 -8.51
CA ILE A 44 2.33 -11.13 -7.42
C ILE A 44 3.15 -10.98 -6.13
N HIS A 45 3.99 -11.97 -5.82
CA HIS A 45 4.86 -11.94 -4.64
C HIS A 45 5.79 -10.73 -4.61
N GLY A 46 6.48 -10.45 -5.72
CA GLY A 46 7.37 -9.28 -5.83
C GLY A 46 6.59 -7.97 -5.70
N THR A 47 5.40 -7.89 -6.29
CA THR A 47 4.54 -6.70 -6.22
C THR A 47 4.04 -6.43 -4.80
N LEU A 48 3.67 -7.47 -4.04
CA LEU A 48 3.24 -7.34 -2.65
C LEU A 48 4.39 -6.97 -1.72
N ASN A 49 5.60 -7.53 -1.93
CA ASN A 49 6.80 -7.11 -1.21
C ASN A 49 7.11 -5.62 -1.46
N HIS A 50 7.04 -5.19 -2.73
CA HIS A 50 7.19 -3.78 -3.08
C HIS A 50 6.15 -2.90 -2.38
N LEU A 51 4.89 -3.33 -2.36
CA LEU A 51 3.82 -2.57 -1.70
C LEU A 51 4.11 -2.37 -0.21
N LEU A 52 4.54 -3.44 0.49
CA LEU A 52 4.95 -3.35 1.90
C LEU A 52 6.16 -2.43 2.09
N LEU A 53 7.17 -2.55 1.21
CA LEU A 53 8.38 -1.73 1.24
C LEU A 53 8.07 -0.25 1.05
N GLY A 54 7.30 0.09 0.01
CA GLY A 54 6.88 1.47 -0.28
C GLY A 54 6.09 2.08 0.87
N ASN A 55 5.13 1.32 1.42
CA ASN A 55 4.35 1.74 2.58
C ASN A 55 5.23 1.96 3.82
N SER A 56 6.20 1.08 4.07
CA SER A 56 7.11 1.19 5.22
C SER A 56 8.07 2.37 5.08
N ALA A 57 8.63 2.58 3.89
CA ALA A 57 9.50 3.71 3.58
C ALA A 57 8.78 5.06 3.77
N TRP A 58 7.57 5.20 3.23
CA TRP A 58 6.80 6.44 3.36
C TRP A 58 6.32 6.71 4.78
N HIS A 59 5.84 5.66 5.47
CA HIS A 59 5.47 5.78 6.87
C HIS A 59 6.68 6.21 7.71
N GLY A 60 7.85 5.64 7.44
CA GLY A 60 9.08 6.01 8.13
C GLY A 60 9.49 7.47 7.92
N ARG A 61 9.33 8.00 6.71
CA ARG A 61 9.58 9.42 6.41
C ARG A 61 8.62 10.37 7.11
N LEU A 62 7.34 10.02 7.20
CA LEU A 62 6.32 10.91 7.79
C LEU A 62 6.27 10.84 9.32
N ALA A 63 6.65 9.69 9.90
CA ALA A 63 6.64 9.44 11.34
C ALA A 63 8.04 9.56 11.98
N ASP A 64 9.04 10.09 11.27
CA ASP A 64 10.44 10.23 11.69
C ASP A 64 11.06 8.93 12.24
N LYS A 65 10.72 7.80 11.60
CA LYS A 65 11.24 6.46 11.91
C LYS A 65 11.88 5.89 10.66
N LEU A 66 13.15 6.23 10.41
CA LEU A 66 13.88 5.85 9.20
C LEU A 66 13.72 4.35 8.88
N PHE A 67 13.31 4.05 7.66
CA PHE A 67 13.24 2.70 7.12
C PHE A 67 14.30 2.57 6.01
N VAL A 68 15.24 1.66 6.21
CA VAL A 68 16.37 1.44 5.31
C VAL A 68 16.09 0.22 4.45
N PHE A 69 16.37 0.33 3.16
CA PHE A 69 16.19 -0.72 2.18
C PHE A 69 17.23 -0.57 1.06
N ASP A 70 17.58 -1.68 0.40
CA ASP A 70 18.67 -1.74 -0.59
C ASP A 70 18.17 -1.46 -2.02
N GLY A 71 16.91 -1.82 -2.30
CA GLY A 71 16.30 -1.69 -3.62
C GLY A 71 14.78 -1.70 -3.53
N LEU A 72 14.10 -1.17 -4.55
CA LEU A 72 12.63 -1.17 -4.59
C LEU A 72 12.03 -2.56 -4.80
N ASP A 73 12.85 -3.50 -5.26
CA ASP A 73 12.56 -4.92 -5.47
C ASP A 73 13.06 -5.82 -4.32
N GLN A 74 13.54 -5.23 -3.22
CA GLN A 74 13.95 -6.00 -2.05
C GLN A 74 12.78 -6.84 -1.50
N GLU A 75 13.04 -8.14 -1.36
CA GLU A 75 12.15 -9.08 -0.69
C GLU A 75 12.27 -8.89 0.83
N LEU A 76 11.24 -8.30 1.44
CA LEU A 76 11.18 -8.11 2.89
C LEU A 76 10.76 -9.40 3.59
N HIS A 77 9.81 -10.12 2.99
CA HIS A 77 9.30 -11.38 3.51
C HIS A 77 9.15 -12.38 2.36
N HIS A 78 9.88 -13.49 2.46
CA HIS A 78 9.79 -14.59 1.52
C HIS A 78 8.52 -15.42 1.73
N ASP A 79 8.12 -15.63 2.98
CA ASP A 79 6.92 -16.39 3.31
C ASP A 79 5.65 -15.60 2.96
N ARG A 80 4.71 -16.29 2.30
CA ARG A 80 3.49 -15.67 1.79
C ARG A 80 2.57 -15.19 2.92
N GLN A 81 2.43 -15.98 3.98
CA GLN A 81 1.56 -15.64 5.10
C GLN A 81 2.16 -14.50 5.92
N ILE A 82 3.48 -14.56 6.20
CA ILE A 82 4.18 -13.49 6.91
C ILE A 82 4.07 -12.16 6.14
N LEU A 83 4.20 -12.19 4.80
CA LEU A 83 4.01 -10.99 3.98
C LEU A 83 2.58 -10.46 4.05
N ALA A 84 1.58 -11.33 4.00
CA ALA A 84 0.17 -10.95 4.12
C ALA A 84 -0.11 -10.29 5.47
N ASP A 85 0.35 -10.89 6.57
CA ASP A 85 0.20 -10.36 7.92
C ASP A 85 0.90 -9.01 8.07
N ALA A 86 2.11 -8.87 7.52
CA ALA A 86 2.87 -7.63 7.55
C ALA A 86 2.19 -6.50 6.76
N LEU A 87 1.55 -6.80 5.62
CA LEU A 87 0.75 -5.82 4.86
C LEU A 87 -0.43 -5.32 5.69
N ILE A 88 -1.18 -6.21 6.33
CA ILE A 88 -2.31 -5.84 7.18
C ILE A 88 -1.85 -5.01 8.37
N ALA A 89 -0.83 -5.47 9.10
CA ALA A 89 -0.26 -4.73 10.21
C ALA A 89 0.23 -3.34 9.76
N LYS A 90 0.73 -3.22 8.52
CA LYS A 90 1.19 -1.93 8.01
C LYS A 90 0.06 -0.98 7.68
N SER A 91 -1.04 -1.47 7.11
CA SER A 91 -2.23 -0.66 6.86
C SER A 91 -2.92 -0.23 8.16
N GLU A 92 -2.90 -1.07 9.20
CA GLU A 92 -3.36 -0.69 10.55
C GLU A 92 -2.48 0.40 11.19
N ALA A 93 -1.15 0.30 11.04
CA ALA A 93 -0.25 1.36 11.51
C ALA A 93 -0.47 2.69 10.77
N TRP A 94 -0.82 2.67 9.48
CA TRP A 94 -1.22 3.88 8.75
C TRP A 94 -2.50 4.51 9.30
N ILE A 95 -3.52 3.70 9.63
CA ILE A 95 -4.74 4.22 10.27
C ILE A 95 -4.38 4.90 11.59
N ALA A 96 -3.60 4.22 12.45
CA ALA A 96 -3.17 4.77 13.73
C ALA A 96 -2.40 6.10 13.54
N PHE A 97 -1.46 6.15 12.58
CA PHE A 97 -0.71 7.37 12.27
C PHE A 97 -1.62 8.52 11.82
N ILE A 98 -2.51 8.27 10.85
CA ILE A 98 -3.42 9.28 10.31
C ILE A 98 -4.38 9.81 11.38
N ASP A 99 -4.84 8.95 12.29
CA ASP A 99 -5.69 9.36 13.40
C ASP A 99 -4.98 10.27 14.43
N THR A 100 -3.64 10.31 14.45
CA THR A 100 -2.85 11.25 15.28
C THR A 100 -2.57 12.61 14.65
N LEU A 101 -2.78 12.77 13.33
CA LEU A 101 -2.41 14.00 12.64
C LEU A 101 -3.36 15.16 12.98
N SER A 102 -2.79 16.31 13.32
CA SER A 102 -3.53 17.56 13.42
C SER A 102 -3.90 18.09 12.04
N GLU A 103 -4.93 18.95 11.96
CA GLU A 103 -5.31 19.59 10.68
C GLU A 103 -4.17 20.42 10.07
N GLN A 104 -3.37 21.07 10.92
CA GLN A 104 -2.19 21.83 10.51
C GLN A 104 -1.16 20.95 9.80
N ARG A 105 -0.94 19.72 10.29
CA ARG A 105 0.09 18.81 9.75
C ARG A 105 -0.11 18.50 8.27
N TYR A 106 -1.35 18.48 7.78
CA TYR A 106 -1.64 18.25 6.36
C TYR A 106 -1.14 19.39 5.45
N SER A 107 -0.96 20.59 5.98
CA SER A 107 -0.47 21.77 5.27
C SER A 107 1.05 21.96 5.36
N GLU A 108 1.74 21.13 6.16
CA GLU A 108 3.19 21.21 6.33
C GLU A 108 3.95 20.61 5.15
N ILE A 109 5.23 20.98 5.04
CA ILE A 109 6.17 20.44 4.07
C ILE A 109 6.98 19.32 4.74
N LEU A 110 7.04 18.18 4.07
CA LEU A 110 8.00 17.13 4.39
C LEU A 110 9.25 17.30 3.54
N THR A 111 10.41 17.50 4.18
CA THR A 111 11.71 17.40 3.54
C THR A 111 12.31 16.03 3.80
N TYR A 112 12.67 15.29 2.75
CA TYR A 112 13.21 13.94 2.84
C TYR A 112 14.25 13.68 1.74
N ARG A 113 15.03 12.62 1.89
CA ARG A 113 15.92 12.12 0.84
C ARG A 113 15.27 10.98 0.07
N THR A 114 15.32 11.08 -1.25
CA THR A 114 14.91 10.01 -2.17
C THR A 114 15.85 8.81 -2.05
N SER A 115 15.45 7.65 -2.59
CA SER A 115 16.31 6.47 -2.68
C SER A 115 17.59 6.70 -3.51
N LYS A 116 17.61 7.75 -4.34
CA LYS A 116 18.80 8.18 -5.10
C LYS A 116 19.64 9.23 -4.36
N GLY A 117 19.34 9.51 -3.10
CA GLY A 117 20.09 10.45 -2.24
C GLY A 117 19.75 11.94 -2.42
N ALA A 118 18.97 12.30 -3.43
CA ALA A 118 18.52 13.66 -3.67
C ALA A 118 17.54 14.12 -2.58
N GLU A 119 17.71 15.36 -2.09
CA GLU A 119 16.79 16.00 -1.15
C GLU A 119 15.58 16.56 -1.89
N VAL A 120 14.40 16.35 -1.33
CA VAL A 120 13.11 16.76 -1.90
C VAL A 120 12.23 17.30 -0.78
N SER A 121 11.52 18.39 -1.06
CA SER A 121 10.54 18.99 -0.16
C SER A 121 9.17 19.03 -0.85
N LEU A 122 8.17 18.37 -0.25
CA LEU A 122 6.81 18.29 -0.81
C LEU A 122 5.74 18.48 0.27
N PRO A 123 4.55 19.02 -0.07
CA PRO A 123 3.47 19.15 0.90
C PRO A 123 2.92 17.77 1.32
N ILE A 124 2.59 17.62 2.61
CA ILE A 124 2.21 16.33 3.20
C ILE A 124 0.91 15.79 2.62
N ALA A 125 -0.14 16.60 2.43
CA ALA A 125 -1.40 16.12 1.89
C ALA A 125 -1.29 15.49 0.48
N PRO A 126 -0.67 16.13 -0.53
CA PRO A 126 -0.37 15.50 -1.82
C PRO A 126 0.45 14.22 -1.69
N LEU A 127 1.42 14.16 -0.77
CA LEU A 127 2.19 12.93 -0.52
C LEU A 127 1.32 11.79 0.01
N LEU A 128 0.42 12.06 0.96
CA LEU A 128 -0.56 11.07 1.43
C LEU A 128 -1.48 10.60 0.29
N GLY A 129 -1.91 11.52 -0.57
CA GLY A 129 -2.65 11.20 -1.79
C GLY A 129 -1.87 10.27 -2.71
N HIS A 130 -0.59 10.55 -2.94
CA HIS A 130 0.31 9.68 -3.69
C HIS A 130 0.41 8.28 -3.06
N ILE A 131 0.61 8.17 -1.75
CA ILE A 131 0.79 6.89 -1.05
C ILE A 131 -0.44 5.99 -1.23
N PHE A 132 -1.64 6.51 -0.97
CA PHE A 132 -2.86 5.73 -1.10
C PHE A 132 -3.20 5.40 -2.57
N ASN A 133 -2.90 6.31 -3.50
CA ASN A 133 -3.09 6.04 -4.93
C ASN A 133 -2.08 5.02 -5.47
N HIS A 134 -0.83 5.06 -5.00
CA HIS A 134 0.21 4.09 -5.34
C HIS A 134 -0.19 2.68 -4.91
N ALA A 135 -0.79 2.53 -3.74
CA ALA A 135 -1.33 1.26 -3.29
C ALA A 135 -2.46 0.76 -4.21
N THR A 136 -3.40 1.62 -4.59
CA THR A 136 -4.45 1.29 -5.56
C THR A 136 -3.88 0.85 -6.91
N HIS A 137 -2.85 1.53 -7.41
CA HIS A 137 -2.17 1.17 -8.66
C HIS A 137 -1.63 -0.27 -8.63
N HIS A 138 -0.87 -0.64 -7.59
CA HIS A 138 -0.30 -1.98 -7.48
C HIS A 138 -1.34 -3.06 -7.17
N ARG A 139 -2.36 -2.77 -6.35
CA ARG A 139 -3.49 -3.70 -6.19
C ARG A 139 -4.22 -3.95 -7.51
N GLY A 140 -4.36 -2.94 -8.36
CA GLY A 140 -4.92 -3.07 -9.71
C GLY A 140 -4.09 -3.96 -10.64
N GLN A 141 -2.76 -3.90 -10.55
CA GLN A 141 -1.86 -4.82 -11.27
C GLN A 141 -2.05 -6.27 -10.82
N VAL A 142 -2.12 -6.49 -9.51
CA VAL A 142 -2.35 -7.83 -8.95
C VAL A 142 -3.74 -8.34 -9.32
N SER A 143 -4.79 -7.52 -9.23
CA SER A 143 -6.16 -7.94 -9.56
C SER A 143 -6.31 -8.30 -11.05
N ALA A 144 -5.65 -7.57 -11.95
CA ALA A 144 -5.58 -7.92 -13.37
C ALA A 144 -4.89 -9.27 -13.59
N THR A 145 -3.85 -9.57 -12.81
CA THR A 145 -3.14 -10.87 -12.87
C THR A 145 -4.02 -12.01 -12.36
N ILE A 146 -4.74 -11.82 -11.25
CA ILE A 146 -5.72 -12.79 -10.73
C ILE A 146 -6.75 -13.13 -11.82
N SER A 147 -7.26 -12.10 -12.51
CA SER A 147 -8.18 -12.27 -13.64
C SER A 147 -7.56 -13.09 -14.78
N GLY A 148 -6.31 -12.77 -15.16
CA GLY A 148 -5.58 -13.48 -16.21
C GLY A 148 -5.32 -14.95 -15.90
N PHE A 149 -5.27 -15.32 -14.62
CA PHE A 149 -5.20 -16.70 -14.16
C PHE A 149 -6.56 -17.43 -14.12
N GLY A 150 -7.66 -16.74 -14.44
CA GLY A 150 -9.01 -17.30 -14.44
C GLY A 150 -9.68 -17.35 -13.06
N HIS A 151 -9.13 -16.66 -12.06
CA HIS A 151 -9.69 -16.61 -10.71
C HIS A 151 -10.68 -15.43 -10.56
N PRO A 152 -11.67 -15.53 -9.64
CA PRO A 152 -12.53 -14.40 -9.30
C PRO A 152 -11.71 -13.18 -8.82
N VAL A 153 -12.13 -11.99 -9.25
CA VAL A 153 -11.40 -10.73 -8.97
C VAL A 153 -12.17 -9.92 -7.93
N PRO A 154 -11.49 -9.31 -6.95
CA PRO A 154 -12.15 -8.44 -5.98
C PRO A 154 -12.60 -7.11 -6.61
N GLU A 155 -13.82 -6.68 -6.29
CA GLU A 155 -14.28 -5.30 -6.54
C GLU A 155 -13.77 -4.38 -5.43
N MET A 156 -12.68 -3.65 -5.70
CA MET A 156 -11.97 -2.84 -4.69
C MET A 156 -12.20 -1.33 -4.84
N ASP A 157 -13.20 -0.89 -5.59
CA ASP A 157 -13.45 0.54 -5.74
C ASP A 157 -13.91 1.17 -4.41
N LEU A 158 -13.51 2.43 -4.18
CA LEU A 158 -13.82 3.17 -2.95
C LEU A 158 -15.33 3.22 -2.66
N VAL A 159 -16.17 3.27 -3.70
CA VAL A 159 -17.63 3.31 -3.55
C VAL A 159 -18.18 2.06 -2.86
N TYR A 160 -17.61 0.88 -3.15
CA TYR A 160 -18.06 -0.36 -2.51
C TYR A 160 -17.75 -0.38 -1.03
N TRP A 161 -16.59 0.16 -0.64
CA TRP A 161 -16.27 0.34 0.78
C TRP A 161 -17.21 1.34 1.46
N LEU A 162 -17.51 2.49 0.82
CA LEU A 162 -18.42 3.49 1.37
C LEU A 162 -19.84 2.97 1.58
N LEU A 163 -20.29 2.02 0.76
CA LEU A 163 -21.61 1.38 0.92
C LEU A 163 -21.66 0.34 2.05
N GLN A 164 -20.50 -0.12 2.53
CA GLN A 164 -20.36 -1.10 3.62
C GLN A 164 -19.93 -0.45 4.95
N ALA A 165 -19.38 0.76 4.88
CA ALA A 165 -18.95 1.50 6.04
C ALA A 165 -20.16 2.18 6.70
N ASP A 166 -20.62 1.61 7.82
CA ASP A 166 -21.61 2.23 8.72
C ASP A 166 -21.13 3.59 9.27
#